data_AF-A0A4Q9EJJ4-F1
#
_entry.id   AF-A0A4Q9EJJ4-F1
#
_cell.length_a   1.000
_cell.length_b   1.000
_cell.length_c   1.000
_cell.angle_alpha   90.00
_cell.angle_beta   90.00
_cell.angle_gamma   90.00
#
_symmetry.space_group_name_H-M   'P 1'
#
loop_
_entity.id
_entity.type
_entity.pdbx_description
1 polymer ?
#
loop_
_entity_poly.entity_id
_entity_poly.type
_entity_poly.pdbx_seq_one_letter_code
_entity_poly.pdbx_strand_id
1 'polypeptide(L)'
;MNGYSLISAATPCEQQTVATALSRSLAAGEWEETLRDFTERYPYQDVLAWIVNFPLDETPESQRCLNDMRRWIAKPDEDLRRQIFTQAQTIGFSHVVGALGLSLFWSQGSMTAAELEPVYPQPHLSGLMLLCALKLLCSELAADDTLPQGAHRLLSHWFGQQSQSQQGSMSWDNLPLA
;
A
#
# COMPACT_ATOMS: atom_id res chain seq x y z
N MET A 1 26.78 -9.70 -4.25
CA MET A 1 26.77 -8.92 -2.99
C MET A 1 25.32 -8.60 -2.70
N ASN A 2 24.62 -9.46 -1.96
CA ASN A 2 23.21 -9.27 -1.63
C ASN A 2 23.14 -8.53 -0.30
N GLY A 3 22.92 -7.22 -0.36
CA GLY A 3 22.52 -6.42 0.79
C GLY A 3 21.02 -6.64 1.02
N TYR A 4 20.67 -7.63 1.83
CA TYR A 4 19.33 -7.68 2.40
C TYR A 4 19.21 -6.48 3.34
N SER A 5 18.35 -5.53 2.97
CA SER A 5 17.89 -4.49 3.89
C SER A 5 17.43 -5.16 5.17
N LEU A 6 18.09 -4.82 6.27
CA LEU A 6 17.57 -5.02 7.60
C LEU A 6 16.30 -4.17 7.68
N ILE A 7 15.16 -4.79 7.39
CA ILE A 7 13.90 -4.32 7.97
C ILE A 7 14.19 -4.37 9.47
N SER A 8 14.39 -3.20 10.08
CA SER A 8 14.33 -3.10 11.54
C SER A 8 12.89 -3.42 11.87
N ALA A 9 12.61 -4.72 12.01
CA ALA A 9 11.31 -5.18 12.44
C ALA A 9 11.16 -4.66 13.86
N ALA A 10 10.31 -3.65 14.02
CA ALA A 10 9.84 -3.24 15.33
C ALA A 10 9.44 -4.51 16.10
N THR A 11 9.85 -4.59 17.37
CA THR A 11 9.54 -5.77 18.19
C THR A 11 8.02 -6.01 18.22
N PRO A 12 7.55 -7.26 18.39
CA PRO A 12 6.11 -7.55 18.44
C PRO A 12 5.34 -6.66 19.43
N CYS A 13 5.98 -6.30 20.55
CA CYS A 13 5.46 -5.35 21.54
C CYS A 13 5.26 -3.92 20.99
N GLU A 14 6.21 -3.42 20.19
CA GLU A 14 6.13 -2.11 19.54
C GLU A 14 5.03 -2.09 18.48
N GLN A 15 4.89 -3.16 17.70
CA GLN A 15 3.82 -3.27 16.69
C GLN A 15 2.42 -3.30 17.33
N GLN A 16 2.26 -4.02 18.44
CA GLN A 16 1.01 -4.06 19.21
C GLN A 16 0.64 -2.67 19.77
N THR A 17 1.65 -1.94 20.27
CA THR A 17 1.49 -0.58 20.81
C THR A 17 1.07 0.40 19.70
N VAL A 18 1.70 0.30 18.53
CA VAL A 18 1.38 1.11 17.35
C VAL A 18 -0.04 0.83 16.85
N ALA A 19 -0.42 -0.44 16.71
CA ALA A 19 -1.78 -0.82 16.31
C ALA A 19 -2.82 -0.24 17.28
N THR A 20 -2.57 -0.34 18.58
CA THR A 20 -3.45 0.22 19.63
C THR A 20 -3.56 1.74 19.54
N ALA A 21 -2.46 2.44 19.28
CA ALA A 21 -2.45 3.90 19.12
C ALA A 21 -3.26 4.35 17.89
N LEU A 22 -3.09 3.68 16.75
CA LEU A 22 -3.83 3.98 15.53
C LEU A 22 -5.33 3.65 15.69
N SER A 23 -5.68 2.53 16.33
CA SER A 23 -7.08 2.20 16.64
C SER A 23 -7.74 3.26 17.53
N ARG A 24 -7.01 3.81 18.51
CA ARG A 24 -7.53 4.89 19.37
C ARG A 24 -7.75 6.18 18.58
N SER A 25 -6.82 6.54 17.69
CA SER A 25 -6.93 7.72 16.83
C SER A 25 -8.12 7.61 15.86
N LEU A 26 -8.33 6.44 15.27
CA LEU A 26 -9.52 6.15 14.44
C LEU A 26 -10.82 6.32 15.22
N ALA A 27 -10.87 5.85 16.48
CA ALA A 27 -12.04 6.02 17.34
C ALA A 27 -12.31 7.49 17.72
N ALA A 28 -11.28 8.35 17.70
CA ALA A 28 -11.40 9.78 17.92
C ALA A 28 -11.84 10.55 16.65
N GLY A 29 -11.95 9.87 15.49
CA GLY A 29 -12.36 10.49 14.22
C GLY A 29 -11.20 11.10 13.41
N GLU A 30 -9.95 10.97 13.87
CA GLU A 30 -8.74 11.51 13.23
C GLU A 30 -8.20 10.55 12.16
N TRP A 31 -9.08 10.02 11.32
CA TRP A 31 -8.75 8.94 10.40
C TRP A 31 -7.78 9.36 9.29
N GLU A 32 -7.83 10.63 8.85
CA GLU A 32 -6.92 11.13 7.82
C GLU A 32 -5.49 11.28 8.33
N GLU A 33 -5.32 11.87 9.52
CA GLU A 33 -4.05 11.97 10.23
C GLU A 33 -3.50 10.58 10.52
N THR A 34 -4.35 9.65 10.96
CA THR A 34 -3.96 8.25 11.18
C THR A 34 -3.39 7.59 9.92
N LEU A 35 -4.02 7.78 8.76
CA LEU A 35 -3.51 7.24 7.49
C LEU A 35 -2.20 7.91 7.08
N ARG A 36 -2.05 9.21 7.31
CA ARG A 36 -0.81 9.93 7.04
C ARG A 36 0.33 9.37 7.89
N ASP A 37 0.14 9.29 9.21
CA ASP A 37 1.10 8.72 10.16
C ASP A 37 1.47 7.28 9.77
N PHE A 38 0.48 6.50 9.32
CA PHE A 38 0.71 5.15 8.80
C PHE A 38 1.63 5.16 7.57
N THR A 39 1.34 5.99 6.56
CA THR A 39 2.17 6.07 5.34
C THR A 39 3.56 6.65 5.57
N GLU A 40 3.74 7.49 6.60
CA GLU A 40 5.05 8.01 6.99
C GLU A 40 5.87 7.00 7.80
N ARG A 41 5.19 6.09 8.51
CA ARG A 41 5.82 5.07 9.36
C ARG A 41 6.32 3.86 8.58
N TYR A 42 5.62 3.44 7.53
CA TYR A 42 5.96 2.23 6.78
C TYR A 42 6.61 2.56 5.43
N PRO A 43 7.58 1.76 4.97
CA PRO A 43 8.21 1.98 3.67
C PRO A 43 7.18 1.98 2.53
N TYR A 44 7.30 2.95 1.62
CA TYR A 44 6.42 3.10 0.46
C TYR A 44 6.20 1.78 -0.31
N GLN A 45 7.28 1.05 -0.56
CA GLN A 45 7.26 -0.21 -1.29
C GLN A 45 6.45 -1.30 -0.60
N ASP A 46 6.47 -1.34 0.74
CA ASP A 46 5.75 -2.35 1.53
C ASP A 46 4.25 -2.04 1.53
N VAL A 47 3.90 -0.76 1.70
CA VAL A 47 2.50 -0.31 1.62
C VAL A 47 1.95 -0.49 0.21
N LEU A 48 2.71 -0.14 -0.82
CA LEU A 48 2.32 -0.35 -2.22
C LEU A 48 2.10 -1.84 -2.50
N ALA A 49 3.07 -2.70 -2.14
CA ALA A 49 2.98 -4.15 -2.32
C ALA A 49 1.78 -4.75 -1.60
N TRP A 50 1.44 -4.26 -0.41
CA TRP A 50 0.24 -4.68 0.30
C TRP A 50 -1.03 -4.28 -0.43
N ILE A 51 -1.18 -3.00 -0.78
CA ILE A 51 -2.42 -2.50 -1.37
C ILE A 51 -2.69 -3.10 -2.74
N VAL A 52 -1.65 -3.31 -3.58
CA VAL A 52 -1.88 -3.98 -4.87
C VAL A 52 -2.36 -5.43 -4.69
N ASN A 53 -2.15 -6.05 -3.53
CA ASN A 53 -2.66 -7.38 -3.19
C ASN A 53 -3.92 -7.34 -2.31
N PHE A 54 -4.45 -6.16 -2.01
CA PHE A 54 -5.69 -6.02 -1.29
C PHE A 54 -6.85 -6.61 -2.12
N PRO A 55 -7.75 -7.40 -1.52
CA PRO A 55 -8.84 -8.05 -2.24
C PRO A 55 -9.92 -7.02 -2.62
N LEU A 56 -9.73 -6.35 -3.76
CA LEU A 56 -10.71 -5.45 -4.36
C LEU A 56 -11.57 -6.21 -5.37
N ASP A 57 -12.86 -5.90 -5.41
CA ASP A 57 -13.75 -6.35 -6.48
C ASP A 57 -13.67 -5.34 -7.63
N GLU A 58 -12.93 -5.72 -8.67
CA GLU A 58 -12.44 -4.78 -9.69
C GLU A 58 -12.89 -5.15 -11.08
N THR A 59 -13.00 -4.14 -11.93
CA THR A 59 -13.20 -4.34 -13.37
C THR A 59 -12.02 -5.14 -13.97
N PRO A 60 -12.22 -5.84 -15.10
CA PRO A 60 -11.13 -6.51 -15.81
C PRO A 60 -9.96 -5.55 -16.15
N GLU A 61 -10.25 -4.29 -16.46
CA GLU A 61 -9.28 -3.22 -16.73
C GLU A 61 -8.42 -2.94 -15.49
N SER A 62 -9.07 -2.70 -14.36
CA SER A 62 -8.42 -2.50 -13.06
C SER A 62 -7.58 -3.70 -12.64
N GLN A 63 -8.10 -4.92 -12.80
CA GLN A 63 -7.40 -6.15 -12.43
C GLN A 63 -6.14 -6.37 -13.29
N ARG A 64 -6.18 -6.03 -14.59
CA ARG A 64 -5.00 -6.04 -15.46
C ARG A 64 -3.94 -5.06 -14.95
N CYS A 65 -4.36 -3.85 -14.59
CA CYS A 65 -3.46 -2.84 -14.03
C CYS A 65 -2.80 -3.30 -12.73
N LEU A 66 -3.58 -3.82 -11.78
CA LEU A 66 -3.05 -4.39 -10.54
C LEU A 66 -2.06 -5.54 -10.79
N ASN A 67 -2.35 -6.43 -11.75
CA ASN A 67 -1.43 -7.51 -12.13
C ASN A 67 -0.10 -6.98 -12.68
N ASP A 68 -0.14 -5.94 -13.52
CA ASP A 68 1.06 -5.30 -14.04
C ASP A 68 1.85 -4.60 -12.93
N MET A 69 1.20 -3.94 -11.97
CA MET A 69 1.88 -3.39 -10.78
C MET A 69 2.55 -4.49 -9.95
N ARG A 70 1.89 -5.62 -9.71
CA ARG A 70 2.50 -6.77 -9.00
C ARG A 70 3.74 -7.29 -9.71
N ARG A 71 3.68 -7.41 -11.05
CA ARG A 71 4.82 -7.81 -11.89
C ARG A 71 5.97 -6.81 -11.79
N TRP A 72 5.65 -5.52 -11.81
CA TRP A 72 6.64 -4.46 -11.70
C TRP A 72 7.31 -4.44 -10.33
N ILE A 73 6.56 -4.62 -9.24
CA ILE A 73 7.12 -4.70 -7.89
C ILE A 73 8.10 -5.89 -7.76
N ALA A 74 7.76 -7.03 -8.36
CA ALA A 74 8.63 -8.20 -8.37
C ALA A 74 9.90 -8.00 -9.23
N LYS A 75 9.77 -7.27 -10.34
CA LYS A 75 10.88 -6.98 -11.25
C LYS A 75 10.64 -5.61 -11.93
N PRO A 76 11.25 -4.53 -11.41
CA PRO A 76 11.06 -3.20 -11.97
C PRO A 76 11.51 -3.12 -13.42
N ASP A 77 10.66 -2.54 -14.25
CA ASP A 77 10.85 -2.39 -15.69
C ASP A 77 10.23 -1.06 -16.13
N GLU A 78 10.95 -0.30 -16.96
CA GLU A 78 10.54 1.06 -17.35
C GLU A 78 9.36 1.05 -18.32
N ASP A 79 9.35 0.14 -19.29
CA ASP A 79 8.24 0.04 -20.25
C ASP A 79 6.95 -0.39 -19.55
N LEU A 80 7.05 -1.35 -18.63
CA LEU A 80 5.92 -1.76 -17.79
C LEU A 80 5.45 -0.63 -16.88
N ARG A 81 6.37 0.17 -16.29
CA ARG A 81 6.02 1.36 -15.48
C ARG A 81 5.20 2.36 -16.29
N ARG A 82 5.59 2.61 -17.55
CA ARG A 82 4.88 3.50 -18.48
C ARG A 82 3.53 2.94 -18.88
N GLN A 83 3.45 1.63 -19.14
CA GLN A 83 2.20 0.94 -19.44
C GLN A 83 1.21 1.05 -18.28
N ILE A 84 1.67 0.84 -17.04
CA ILE A 84 0.85 1.02 -15.82
C ILE A 84 0.31 2.45 -15.76
N PHE A 85 1.12 3.46 -16.06
CA PHE A 85 0.66 4.85 -16.08
C PHE A 85 -0.45 5.08 -17.11
N THR A 86 -0.31 4.56 -18.33
CA THR A 86 -1.33 4.67 -19.39
C THR A 86 -2.64 3.97 -18.99
N GLN A 87 -2.54 2.79 -18.39
CA GLN A 87 -3.70 2.06 -17.86
C GLN A 87 -4.37 2.85 -16.74
N ALA A 88 -3.60 3.38 -15.80
CA ALA A 88 -4.07 4.19 -14.69
C ALA A 88 -4.77 5.48 -15.16
N GLN A 89 -4.24 6.14 -16.18
CA GLN A 89 -4.86 7.30 -16.79
C GLN A 89 -6.21 6.95 -17.44
N THR A 90 -6.31 5.78 -18.08
CA THR A 90 -7.55 5.28 -18.68
C THR A 90 -8.61 4.95 -17.63
N ILE A 91 -8.21 4.33 -16.52
CA ILE A 91 -9.07 4.04 -15.37
C ILE A 91 -9.53 5.34 -14.68
N GLY A 92 -8.66 6.33 -14.62
CA GLY A 92 -8.90 7.63 -14.00
C GLY A 92 -8.36 7.70 -12.57
N PHE A 93 -7.76 8.85 -12.21
CA PHE A 93 -7.06 9.01 -10.94
C PHE A 93 -7.97 9.24 -9.72
N SER A 94 -9.29 9.33 -9.92
CA SER A 94 -10.28 9.31 -8.83
C SER A 94 -10.68 7.90 -8.40
N HIS A 95 -10.15 6.87 -9.08
CA HIS A 95 -10.34 5.46 -8.75
C HIS A 95 -9.10 4.94 -8.00
N VAL A 96 -9.26 4.01 -7.05
CA VAL A 96 -8.16 3.44 -6.25
C VAL A 96 -7.01 2.95 -7.14
N VAL A 97 -7.28 2.05 -8.09
CA VAL A 97 -6.28 1.52 -9.02
C VAL A 97 -5.62 2.61 -9.89
N GLY A 98 -6.37 3.61 -10.36
CA GLY A 98 -5.79 4.72 -11.12
C GLY A 98 -4.82 5.56 -10.27
N ALA A 99 -5.20 5.89 -9.03
CA ALA A 99 -4.32 6.59 -8.10
C ALA A 99 -3.05 5.78 -7.77
N LEU A 100 -3.17 4.47 -7.55
CA LEU A 100 -2.03 3.58 -7.32
C LEU A 100 -1.05 3.55 -8.49
N GLY A 101 -1.56 3.47 -9.73
CA GLY A 101 -0.70 3.45 -10.90
C GLY A 101 0.05 4.77 -11.09
N LEU A 102 -0.58 5.91 -10.79
CA LEU A 102 0.08 7.21 -10.78
C LEU A 102 1.13 7.32 -9.67
N SER A 103 0.82 6.84 -8.47
CA SER A 103 1.77 6.74 -7.37
C SER A 103 3.01 5.94 -7.76
N LEU A 104 2.80 4.74 -8.32
CA LEU A 104 3.87 3.87 -8.80
C LEU A 104 4.70 4.57 -9.88
N PHE A 105 4.05 5.22 -10.84
CA PHE A 105 4.74 5.97 -11.88
C PHE A 105 5.65 7.05 -11.29
N TRP A 106 5.20 7.83 -10.31
CA TRP A 106 6.03 8.86 -9.67
C TRP A 106 7.08 8.32 -8.69
N SER A 107 7.05 7.03 -8.36
CA SER A 107 8.01 6.48 -7.39
C SER A 107 9.45 6.44 -7.90
N GLN A 108 9.64 6.39 -9.22
CA GLN A 108 10.97 6.38 -9.85
C GLN A 108 10.90 6.70 -11.34
N GLY A 109 12.06 6.96 -11.95
CA GLY A 109 12.20 7.19 -13.38
C GLY A 109 11.72 8.58 -13.81
N SER A 110 11.91 8.88 -15.10
CA SER A 110 11.46 10.14 -15.68
C SER A 110 9.93 10.15 -15.84
N MET A 111 9.31 11.33 -15.77
CA MET A 111 7.93 11.57 -16.16
C MET A 111 7.78 11.77 -17.67
N THR A 112 8.81 12.27 -18.33
CA THR A 112 8.83 12.48 -19.79
C THR A 112 9.22 11.21 -20.53
N ALA A 113 8.81 11.09 -21.80
CA ALA A 113 9.20 9.98 -22.68
C ALA A 113 10.73 9.92 -22.85
N ALA A 114 11.25 8.75 -23.25
CA ALA A 114 12.69 8.51 -23.32
C ALA A 114 13.42 9.40 -24.34
N GLU A 115 12.71 9.88 -25.37
CA GLU A 115 13.24 10.76 -26.41
C GLU A 115 13.30 12.24 -25.98
N LEU A 116 12.72 12.57 -24.83
CA LEU A 116 12.64 13.94 -24.30
C LEU A 116 13.60 14.11 -23.11
N GLU A 117 13.91 15.37 -22.80
CA GLU A 117 14.69 15.71 -21.61
C GLU A 117 14.03 15.12 -20.35
N PRO A 118 14.77 14.39 -19.50
CA PRO A 118 14.20 13.76 -18.31
C PRO A 118 13.69 14.80 -17.31
N VAL A 119 12.44 14.62 -16.87
CA VAL A 119 11.82 15.40 -15.81
C VAL A 119 11.43 14.45 -14.69
N TYR A 120 11.98 14.67 -13.50
CA TYR A 120 11.71 13.80 -12.36
C TYR A 120 10.59 14.34 -11.48
N PRO A 121 9.75 13.47 -10.91
CA PRO A 121 8.74 13.89 -9.95
C PRO A 121 9.41 14.42 -8.68
N GLN A 122 8.73 15.33 -7.96
CA GLN A 122 9.22 15.71 -6.64
C GLN A 122 9.15 14.49 -5.69
N PRO A 123 10.16 14.27 -4.82
CA PRO A 123 10.31 13.02 -4.08
C PRO A 123 9.10 12.60 -3.22
N HIS A 124 8.27 13.55 -2.78
CA HIS A 124 7.12 13.29 -1.92
C HIS A 124 5.83 12.95 -2.68
N LEU A 125 5.78 13.13 -4.01
CA LEU A 125 4.53 12.99 -4.79
C LEU A 125 4.00 11.55 -4.83
N SER A 126 4.89 10.55 -4.91
CA SER A 126 4.49 9.14 -4.87
C SER A 126 3.81 8.81 -3.54
N GLY A 127 4.41 9.19 -2.40
CA GLY A 127 3.82 8.99 -1.09
C GLY A 127 2.48 9.70 -0.91
N LEU A 128 2.35 10.95 -1.37
CA LEU A 128 1.07 11.67 -1.32
C LEU A 128 -0.01 11.00 -2.17
N MET A 129 0.34 10.53 -3.37
CA MET A 129 -0.61 9.84 -4.24
C MET A 129 -1.02 8.46 -3.70
N LEU A 130 -0.09 7.75 -3.05
CA LEU A 130 -0.41 6.53 -2.31
C LEU A 130 -1.40 6.80 -1.17
N LEU A 131 -1.17 7.85 -0.38
CA LEU A 131 -2.12 8.27 0.66
C LEU A 131 -3.50 8.61 0.07
N CYS A 132 -3.55 9.27 -1.08
CA CYS A 132 -4.81 9.50 -1.80
C CYS A 132 -5.50 8.19 -2.18
N ALA A 133 -4.77 7.21 -2.72
CA ALA A 133 -5.32 5.89 -3.03
C ALA A 133 -5.87 5.17 -1.79
N LEU A 134 -5.18 5.26 -0.64
CA LEU A 134 -5.69 4.72 0.63
C LEU A 134 -6.99 5.40 1.06
N LYS A 135 -7.08 6.73 0.93
CA LYS A 135 -8.31 7.48 1.27
C LYS A 135 -9.48 7.11 0.37
N LEU A 136 -9.24 6.92 -0.93
CA LEU A 136 -10.25 6.41 -1.87
C LEU A 136 -10.72 5.01 -1.45
N LEU A 137 -9.78 4.13 -1.10
CA LEU A 137 -10.10 2.79 -0.65
C LEU A 137 -10.89 2.79 0.67
N CYS A 138 -10.59 3.69 1.61
CA CYS A 138 -11.42 3.86 2.80
C CYS A 138 -12.86 4.23 2.45
N SER A 139 -13.07 5.05 1.41
CA SER A 139 -14.42 5.40 0.95
C SER A 139 -15.15 4.19 0.37
N GLU A 140 -14.47 3.34 -0.40
CA GLU A 140 -15.05 2.10 -0.93
C GLU A 140 -15.37 1.09 0.18
N LEU A 141 -14.45 0.93 1.14
CA LEU A 141 -14.61 0.03 2.29
C LEU A 141 -15.63 0.51 3.31
N ALA A 142 -15.96 1.80 3.35
CA ALA A 142 -17.00 2.32 4.19
C ALA A 142 -18.38 1.81 3.76
N ALA A 143 -18.62 1.63 2.45
CA ALA A 143 -19.95 1.36 1.91
C ALA A 143 -20.99 2.37 2.46
N ASP A 144 -21.99 1.91 3.22
CA ASP A 144 -23.01 2.76 3.87
C ASP A 144 -22.61 3.24 5.29
N ASP A 145 -21.42 2.88 5.78
CA ASP A 145 -20.88 3.32 7.07
C ASP A 145 -20.11 4.65 6.95
N THR A 146 -19.31 4.98 7.97
CA THR A 146 -18.51 6.21 8.04
C THR A 146 -17.08 5.98 7.55
N LEU A 147 -16.44 7.02 6.99
CA LEU A 147 -15.03 6.97 6.54
C LEU A 147 -14.05 6.45 7.62
N PRO A 148 -14.16 6.80 8.92
CA PRO A 148 -13.36 6.19 9.97
C PRO A 148 -13.49 4.66 10.05
N GLN A 149 -14.67 4.08 9.79
CA GLN A 149 -14.83 2.63 9.76
C GLN A 149 -14.14 2.01 8.55
N GLY A 150 -14.19 2.66 7.37
CA GLY A 150 -13.42 2.25 6.20
C GLY A 150 -11.92 2.21 6.48
N ALA A 151 -11.39 3.25 7.12
CA ALA A 151 -9.99 3.31 7.56
C ALA A 151 -9.65 2.24 8.61
N HIS A 152 -10.55 1.96 9.55
CA HIS A 152 -10.38 0.87 10.51
C HIS A 152 -10.31 -0.49 9.81
N ARG A 153 -11.20 -0.78 8.86
CA ARG A 153 -11.19 -2.04 8.09
C ARG A 153 -9.88 -2.20 7.31
N LEU A 154 -9.46 -1.13 6.64
CA LEU A 154 -8.21 -1.09 5.88
C LEU A 154 -6.98 -1.39 6.76
N LEU A 155 -6.80 -0.66 7.86
CA LEU A 155 -5.63 -0.84 8.73
C LEU A 155 -5.67 -2.16 9.50
N SER A 156 -6.86 -2.65 9.87
CA SER A 156 -7.01 -3.97 10.49
C SER A 156 -6.49 -5.08 9.58
N HIS A 157 -6.70 -4.96 8.27
CA HIS A 157 -6.18 -5.92 7.30
C HIS A 157 -4.64 -5.92 7.27
N TRP A 158 -3.99 -4.74 7.27
CA TRP A 158 -2.53 -4.64 7.34
C TRP A 158 -1.97 -5.35 8.58
N PHE A 159 -2.49 -5.02 9.77
CA PHE A 159 -2.00 -5.61 11.02
C PHE A 159 -2.32 -7.11 11.13
N GLY A 160 -3.43 -7.57 10.56
CA GLY A 160 -3.78 -8.97 10.45
C GLY A 160 -2.76 -9.79 9.64
N GLN A 161 -2.28 -9.25 8.51
CA GLN A 161 -1.27 -9.93 7.68
C GLN A 161 0.09 -10.04 8.39
N GLN A 162 0.53 -8.98 9.06
CA GLN A 162 1.82 -8.96 9.77
C GLN A 162 1.88 -10.02 10.89
N SER A 163 0.75 -10.29 11.54
CA SER A 163 0.64 -11.30 12.60
C SER A 163 0.79 -12.73 12.06
N GLN A 164 0.31 -12.97 10.83
CA GLN A 164 0.43 -14.28 10.16
C GLN A 164 1.85 -14.50 9.60
N SER A 165 2.50 -13.46 9.07
CA SER A 165 3.90 -13.55 8.59
C SER A 165 4.90 -13.84 9.71
N GLN A 166 4.61 -13.45 10.96
CA GLN A 166 5.43 -13.78 12.14
C GLN A 166 5.17 -15.18 12.70
N GLN A 167 4.03 -15.81 12.37
CA GLN A 167 3.72 -17.19 12.78
C GLN A 167 4.32 -18.26 11.84
N GLY A 168 4.97 -17.86 10.73
CA GLY A 168 5.65 -18.76 9.79
C GLY A 168 6.93 -19.45 10.31
N SER A 169 7.30 -19.26 11.59
CA SER A 169 8.45 -19.92 12.24
C SER A 169 8.09 -20.56 13.61
N MET A 170 6.82 -20.91 13.84
CA MET A 170 6.45 -21.72 15.01
C MET A 170 5.51 -22.84 14.57
N SER A 171 6.09 -24.03 14.33
CA SER A 171 5.32 -25.27 14.35
C SER A 171 4.75 -25.44 15.77
N TRP A 172 3.43 -25.48 15.87
CA TRP A 172 2.70 -25.73 17.11
C TRP A 172 2.64 -27.24 17.46
N ASP A 173 3.42 -28.09 16.78
CA ASP A 173 3.41 -29.55 16.97
C ASP A 173 4.17 -30.01 18.23
N ASN A 174 4.54 -29.10 19.14
CA ASN A 174 5.21 -29.44 20.40
C ASN A 174 4.65 -28.65 21.59
N LEU A 175 3.37 -28.84 21.90
CA LEU A 175 2.88 -28.63 23.26
C LEU A 175 2.80 -30.00 23.96
N PRO A 176 3.54 -30.21 25.07
CA PRO A 176 3.35 -31.41 25.87
C PRO A 176 1.95 -31.40 26.48
N LEU A 177 1.28 -32.55 26.41
CA LEU A 177 0.08 -32.81 27.22
C LEU A 177 0.47 -32.78 28.69
N ALA A 178 -0.03 -31.78 29.42
CA ALA A 178 -0.11 -31.75 30.87
C ALA A 178 -1.45 -31.14 31.27
#